data_AF-A0A3C0C431-F1
#
_entry.id   AF-A0A3C0C431-F1
#
_cell.length_a   1.000
_cell.length_b   1.000
_cell.length_c   1.000
_cell.angle_alpha   90.00
_cell.angle_beta   90.00
_cell.angle_gamma   90.00
#
_symmetry.space_group_name_H-M   'P 1'
#
loop_
_entity.id
_entity.type
_entity.pdbx_description
1 polymer ?
#
loop_
_entity_poly.entity_id
_entity_poly.type
_entity_poly.pdbx_seq_one_letter_code
_entity_poly.pdbx_strand_id
1 'polypeptide(L)'
;KYDVTNLEPLASCPDAPDNVKPVREVAGAAVDQVHIGSCSNGRFEDIKAAYDVLIAGGGKVSPKVRTIITPSTTEVQLACAKAGMIEKFLEAGIVFTNPTCALCTAEHYGALPSGDVGCSTTNRNFIGKVGKGSHT
;
A
#
# COMPACT_ATOMS: atom_id res chain seq x y z
N LYS A 1 5.48 29.02 4.51
CA LYS A 1 5.57 28.37 5.85
C LYS A 1 4.31 27.53 5.99
N TYR A 2 4.45 26.22 6.25
CA TYR A 2 3.31 25.33 6.45
C TYR A 2 3.09 25.12 7.95
N ASP A 3 1.84 25.21 8.39
CA ASP A 3 1.43 24.83 9.74
C ASP A 3 0.91 23.39 9.69
N VAL A 4 1.46 22.52 10.54
CA VAL A 4 1.15 21.09 10.59
C VAL A 4 0.59 20.67 11.96
N THR A 5 0.30 21.61 12.86
CA THR A 5 -0.21 21.29 14.21
C THR A 5 -1.52 20.52 14.17
N ASN A 6 -2.37 20.79 13.17
CA ASN A 6 -3.67 20.12 12.99
C ASN A 6 -3.68 19.21 11.75
N LEU A 7 -2.52 18.75 11.28
CA LEU A 7 -2.46 17.87 10.11
C LEU A 7 -3.04 16.50 10.46
N GLU A 8 -4.13 16.13 9.78
CA GLU A 8 -4.76 14.82 9.88
C GLU A 8 -4.30 13.89 8.73
N PRO A 9 -4.55 12.56 8.81
CA PRO A 9 -4.27 11.66 7.70
C PRO A 9 -5.00 12.07 6.42
N LEU A 10 -4.27 12.13 5.31
CA LEU A 10 -4.78 12.51 4.01
C LEU A 10 -4.66 11.35 3.02
N ALA A 11 -5.55 11.31 2.04
CA ALA A 11 -5.51 10.41 0.90
C ALA A 11 -5.53 11.21 -0.40
N SER A 12 -4.63 10.87 -1.32
CA SER A 12 -4.72 11.30 -2.71
C SER A 12 -5.79 10.48 -3.40
N CYS A 13 -6.92 11.10 -3.74
CA CYS A 13 -8.03 10.43 -4.37
C CYS A 13 -7.80 10.28 -5.89
N PRO A 14 -8.42 9.27 -6.52
CA PRO A 14 -8.43 9.12 -7.96
C PRO A 14 -8.80 10.42 -8.71
N ASP A 15 -8.20 10.77 -9.84
CA ASP A 15 -7.05 10.14 -10.52
C ASP A 15 -5.88 11.12 -10.68
N ALA A 16 -5.69 11.98 -9.69
CA ALA A 16 -4.66 13.01 -9.71
C ALA A 16 -4.00 13.15 -8.32
N PRO A 17 -2.65 13.19 -8.23
CA PRO A 17 -1.94 13.29 -6.96
C PRO A 17 -2.28 14.52 -6.11
N ASP A 18 -2.80 15.57 -6.74
CA ASP A 18 -3.21 16.82 -6.10
C ASP A 18 -4.68 16.82 -5.64
N ASN A 19 -5.46 15.78 -5.97
CA ASN A 19 -6.82 15.57 -5.46
C ASN A 19 -6.80 15.00 -4.04
N VAL A 20 -6.31 15.78 -3.09
CA VAL A 20 -6.07 15.33 -1.71
C VAL A 20 -7.30 15.61 -0.85
N LYS A 21 -7.76 14.59 -0.10
CA LYS A 21 -8.85 14.70 0.87
C LYS A 21 -8.46 14.13 2.24
N PRO A 22 -9.03 14.65 3.33
CA PRO A 22 -8.97 13.98 4.63
C PRO A 22 -9.48 12.53 4.55
N VAL A 23 -8.78 11.59 5.18
CA VAL A 23 -9.19 10.18 5.19
C VAL A 23 -10.61 10.01 5.73
N ARG A 24 -11.02 10.83 6.69
CA ARG A 24 -12.39 10.82 7.24
C ARG A 24 -13.49 11.07 6.20
N GLU A 25 -13.20 11.77 5.09
CA GLU A 25 -14.18 12.08 4.05
C GLU A 25 -14.36 10.95 3.03
N VAL A 26 -13.38 10.04 2.95
CA VAL A 26 -13.40 8.87 2.05
C VAL A 26 -13.57 7.55 2.81
N ALA A 27 -13.66 7.61 4.14
CA ALA A 27 -13.87 6.46 4.99
C ALA A 27 -15.17 5.71 4.61
N GLY A 28 -15.10 4.38 4.56
CA GLY A 28 -16.21 3.53 4.14
C GLY A 28 -16.24 3.22 2.64
N ALA A 29 -15.38 3.84 1.83
CA ALA A 29 -15.17 3.42 0.45
C ALA A 29 -14.68 1.95 0.41
N ALA A 30 -15.21 1.18 -0.54
CA ALA A 30 -14.74 -0.17 -0.79
C ALA A 30 -13.33 -0.14 -1.38
N VAL A 31 -12.48 -1.08 -0.95
CA VAL A 31 -11.13 -1.29 -1.48
C VAL A 31 -10.99 -2.78 -1.76
N ASP A 32 -10.61 -3.12 -2.98
CA ASP A 32 -10.43 -4.50 -3.42
C ASP A 32 -8.96 -4.93 -3.30
N GLN A 33 -8.05 -3.96 -3.37
CA GLN A 33 -6.61 -4.21 -3.27
C GLN A 33 -5.85 -3.11 -2.53
N VAL A 34 -4.95 -3.52 -1.64
CA VAL A 34 -4.02 -2.64 -0.93
C VAL A 34 -2.60 -2.97 -1.33
N HIS A 35 -1.81 -1.97 -1.69
CA HIS A 35 -0.40 -2.11 -2.00
C HIS A 35 0.46 -1.22 -1.10
N ILE A 36 1.35 -1.85 -0.34
CA ILE A 36 2.25 -1.17 0.59
C ILE A 36 3.67 -1.41 0.11
N GLY A 37 4.41 -0.33 -0.06
CA GLY A 37 5.79 -0.39 -0.53
C GLY A 37 5.97 0.18 -1.94
N SER A 38 6.96 1.05 -2.06
CA SER A 38 7.40 1.68 -3.31
C SER A 38 8.79 2.28 -3.07
N CYS A 39 9.38 2.92 -4.07
CA CYS A 39 10.57 3.74 -3.84
C CYS A 39 10.31 4.89 -2.85
N SER A 40 9.06 5.33 -2.68
CA SER A 40 8.67 6.38 -1.75
C SER A 40 8.41 5.85 -0.33
N ASN A 41 7.81 4.67 -0.19
CA ASN A 41 7.25 4.18 1.08
C ASN A 41 7.44 2.67 1.30
N GLY A 42 8.58 2.12 0.89
CA GLY A 42 8.94 0.71 1.06
C GLY A 42 10.14 0.47 1.97
N ARG A 43 10.53 1.44 2.81
CA ARG A 43 11.62 1.27 3.78
C ARG A 43 11.18 0.39 4.95
N PHE A 44 12.13 -0.01 5.78
CA PHE A 44 11.86 -0.90 6.91
C PHE A 44 10.83 -0.31 7.88
N GLU A 45 10.93 0.99 8.18
CA GLU A 45 10.01 1.70 9.05
C GLU A 45 8.58 1.79 8.48
N ASP A 46 8.45 1.89 7.15
CA ASP A 46 7.13 1.90 6.48
C ASP A 46 6.45 0.53 6.63
N ILE A 47 7.19 -0.56 6.37
CA ILE A 47 6.69 -1.93 6.53
C ILE A 47 6.43 -2.26 7.99
N LYS A 48 7.29 -1.79 8.90
CA LYS A 48 7.08 -1.96 10.34
C LYS A 48 5.80 -1.26 10.80
N ALA A 49 5.49 -0.06 10.30
CA ALA A 49 4.23 0.61 10.62
C ALA A 49 3.03 -0.21 10.14
N ALA A 50 3.10 -0.79 8.93
CA ALA A 50 2.07 -1.69 8.42
C ALA A 50 1.92 -2.96 9.29
N TYR A 51 3.03 -3.51 9.78
CA TYR A 51 3.03 -4.64 10.72
C TYR A 51 2.36 -4.28 12.05
N ASP A 52 2.71 -3.14 12.64
CA ASP A 52 2.15 -2.69 13.92
C ASP A 52 0.62 -2.49 13.81
N VAL A 53 0.15 -1.91 12.70
CA VAL A 53 -1.29 -1.77 12.40
C VAL A 53 -1.97 -3.13 12.23
N LEU A 54 -1.34 -4.06 11.52
CA LEU A 54 -1.86 -5.42 11.33
C LEU A 54 -2.05 -6.14 12.67
N ILE A 55 -1.04 -6.08 13.56
CA ILE A 55 -1.11 -6.71 14.88
C ILE A 55 -2.17 -6.04 15.76
N ALA A 56 -2.25 -4.71 15.75
CA ALA A 56 -3.32 -3.99 16.45
C ALA A 56 -4.72 -4.38 15.94
N GLY A 57 -4.84 -4.76 14.66
CA GLY A 57 -6.06 -5.27 14.03
C GLY A 57 -6.32 -6.78 14.20
N GLY A 58 -5.56 -7.48 15.05
CA GLY A 58 -5.76 -8.91 15.30
C GLY A 58 -5.02 -9.85 14.34
N GLY A 59 -4.06 -9.33 13.57
CA GLY A 59 -3.10 -10.15 12.82
C GLY A 59 -3.65 -10.82 11.56
N LYS A 60 -4.79 -10.37 11.03
CA LYS A 60 -5.38 -10.92 9.78
C LYS A 60 -5.94 -9.81 8.90
N VAL A 61 -5.74 -9.95 7.59
CA VAL A 61 -6.44 -9.11 6.61
C VAL A 61 -7.81 -9.67 6.27
N SER A 62 -8.68 -8.82 5.72
CA SER A 62 -9.96 -9.27 5.17
C SER A 62 -9.72 -10.22 4.00
N PRO A 63 -10.40 -11.38 3.91
CA PRO A 63 -10.27 -12.30 2.78
C PRO A 63 -10.82 -11.73 1.46
N LYS A 64 -11.56 -10.60 1.53
CA LYS A 64 -12.08 -9.90 0.35
C LYS A 64 -11.09 -8.90 -0.25
N VAL A 65 -10.01 -8.58 0.46
CA VAL A 65 -9.06 -7.55 0.06
C VAL A 65 -7.71 -8.21 -0.23
N ARG A 66 -7.18 -8.01 -1.44
CA ARG A 66 -5.84 -8.48 -1.78
C ARG A 66 -4.81 -7.50 -1.22
N THR A 67 -3.98 -7.94 -0.29
CA THR A 67 -2.94 -7.10 0.30
C THR A 67 -1.57 -7.55 -0.17
N ILE A 68 -0.78 -6.63 -0.70
CA ILE A 68 0.54 -6.88 -1.28
C ILE A 68 1.55 -5.95 -0.63
N ILE A 69 2.65 -6.50 -0.14
CA ILE A 69 3.79 -5.75 0.40
C ILE A 69 5.01 -5.95 -0.49
N THR A 70 5.62 -4.84 -0.92
CA THR A 70 6.87 -4.84 -1.70
C THR A 70 7.96 -4.00 -1.02
N PRO A 71 9.01 -4.60 -0.45
CA PRO A 71 10.14 -3.84 0.10
C PRO A 71 10.88 -3.06 -0.99
N SER A 72 11.43 -1.90 -0.64
CA SER A 72 12.11 -1.04 -1.61
C SER A 72 13.45 -1.60 -2.10
N THR A 73 14.16 -2.35 -1.25
CA THR A 73 15.44 -2.97 -1.58
C THR A 73 15.60 -4.33 -0.90
N THR A 74 16.60 -5.08 -1.35
CA THR A 74 16.97 -6.38 -0.76
C THR A 74 17.40 -6.24 0.70
N GLU A 75 18.09 -5.15 1.05
CA GLU A 75 18.49 -4.86 2.44
C GLU A 75 17.27 -4.72 3.34
N VAL A 76 16.23 -4.01 2.87
CA VAL A 76 14.97 -3.88 3.61
C VAL A 76 14.24 -5.22 3.73
N GLN A 77 14.19 -6.00 2.63
CA GLN A 77 13.61 -7.34 2.66
C GLN A 77 14.29 -8.23 3.70
N LEU A 78 15.63 -8.25 3.72
CA LEU A 78 16.42 -9.00 4.69
C LEU A 78 16.19 -8.52 6.13
N ALA A 79 16.07 -7.21 6.34
CA ALA A 79 15.75 -6.66 7.65
C ALA A 79 14.36 -7.12 8.13
N CYS A 80 13.35 -7.12 7.26
CA CYS A 80 12.01 -7.62 7.56
C CYS A 80 12.03 -9.12 7.88
N ALA A 81 12.83 -9.91 7.16
CA ALA A 81 13.02 -11.34 7.41
C ALA A 81 13.65 -11.59 8.79
N LYS A 82 14.75 -10.88 9.11
CA LYS A 82 15.44 -10.98 10.41
C LYS A 82 14.56 -10.58 11.58
N ALA A 83 13.62 -9.65 11.36
CA ALA A 83 12.64 -9.23 12.35
C ALA A 83 11.45 -10.21 12.49
N GLY A 84 11.38 -11.27 11.68
CA GLY A 84 10.27 -12.24 11.69
C GLY A 84 8.95 -11.72 11.11
N MET A 85 8.94 -10.54 10.48
CA MET A 85 7.71 -9.92 9.98
C MET A 85 7.16 -10.63 8.75
N ILE A 86 8.03 -11.15 7.88
CA ILE A 86 7.61 -11.80 6.62
C ILE A 86 6.69 -13.00 6.90
N GLU A 87 7.08 -13.88 7.82
CA GLU A 87 6.26 -15.04 8.20
C GLU A 87 4.87 -14.62 8.68
N LYS A 88 4.81 -13.58 9.52
CA LYS A 88 3.54 -13.04 10.05
C LYS A 88 2.66 -12.40 8.99
N PHE A 89 3.25 -11.73 8.00
CA PHE A 89 2.49 -11.25 6.85
C PHE A 89 1.89 -12.42 6.04
N LEU A 90 2.67 -13.47 5.79
CA LEU A 90 2.18 -14.65 5.07
C LEU A 90 1.06 -15.36 5.85
N GLU A 91 1.20 -15.56 7.16
CA GLU A 91 0.16 -16.10 8.04
C GLU A 91 -1.14 -15.26 8.00
N ALA A 92 -1.01 -13.94 7.86
CA ALA A 92 -2.13 -13.00 7.78
C ALA A 92 -2.85 -13.00 6.42
N GLY A 93 -2.34 -13.73 5.42
CA GLY A 93 -2.87 -13.76 4.05
C GLY A 93 -2.34 -12.66 3.14
N ILE A 94 -1.24 -12.00 3.52
CA ILE A 94 -0.61 -10.94 2.74
C ILE A 94 0.44 -11.53 1.79
N VAL A 95 0.44 -11.08 0.55
CA VAL A 95 1.49 -11.42 -0.42
C VAL A 95 2.72 -10.55 -0.15
N PHE A 96 3.85 -11.15 0.19
CA PHE A 96 5.12 -10.45 0.37
C PHE A 96 6.04 -10.73 -0.83
N THR A 97 6.39 -9.69 -1.60
CA THR A 97 7.14 -9.86 -2.86
C THR A 97 8.64 -9.61 -2.68
N ASN A 98 9.41 -9.94 -3.71
CA ASN A 98 10.76 -9.42 -3.86
C ASN A 98 10.75 -7.91 -4.15
N PRO A 99 11.84 -7.19 -3.85
CA PRO A 99 12.01 -5.79 -4.21
C PRO A 99 11.90 -5.60 -5.71
N THR A 100 10.98 -4.75 -6.13
CA THR A 100 10.77 -4.35 -7.53
C THR A 100 10.15 -2.95 -7.56
N CYS A 101 9.97 -2.40 -8.76
CA CYS A 101 9.14 -1.20 -8.92
C CYS A 101 7.65 -1.43 -8.65
N ALA A 102 7.19 -2.69 -8.55
CA ALA A 102 5.82 -3.10 -8.30
C ALA A 102 4.79 -2.25 -9.06
N LEU A 103 3.88 -1.56 -8.36
CA LEU A 103 2.84 -0.72 -8.95
C LEU A 103 3.34 0.61 -9.54
N CYS A 104 4.63 0.78 -9.79
CA CYS A 104 5.08 1.88 -10.64
C CYS A 104 4.57 1.71 -12.09
N THR A 105 4.36 0.48 -12.55
CA THR A 105 3.74 0.16 -13.84
C THR A 105 2.82 -1.05 -13.70
N ALA A 106 1.87 -1.21 -14.62
CA ALA A 106 0.96 -2.36 -14.66
C ALA A 106 1.62 -3.69 -15.09
N GLU A 107 2.95 -3.80 -15.03
CA GLU A 107 3.72 -4.92 -15.57
C GLU A 107 4.24 -5.89 -14.50
N HIS A 108 4.18 -5.50 -13.22
CA HIS A 108 4.63 -6.31 -12.10
C HIS A 108 3.46 -6.97 -11.35
N TYR A 109 3.80 -7.70 -10.29
CA TYR A 109 2.82 -8.29 -9.38
C TYR A 109 1.84 -7.25 -8.85
N GLY A 110 0.56 -7.62 -8.80
CA GLY A 110 -0.49 -6.78 -8.24
C GLY A 110 -1.12 -5.81 -9.22
N ALA A 111 -0.92 -5.94 -10.53
CA ALA A 111 -1.68 -5.15 -11.51
C ALA A 111 -3.18 -5.16 -11.16
N LEU A 112 -3.78 -3.97 -11.05
CA LEU A 112 -5.15 -3.79 -10.58
C LEU A 112 -6.12 -4.17 -11.70
N PRO A 113 -7.02 -5.15 -11.48
CA PRO A 113 -8.05 -5.50 -12.45
C PRO A 113 -8.97 -4.31 -12.76
N SER A 114 -9.55 -4.32 -13.96
CA SER A 114 -10.55 -3.31 -14.35
C SER A 114 -11.77 -3.41 -13.43
N GLY A 115 -12.17 -2.29 -12.84
CA GLY A 115 -13.32 -2.20 -11.94
C GLY A 115 -12.99 -2.35 -10.45
N ASP A 116 -11.79 -2.84 -10.11
CA ASP A 116 -11.32 -2.90 -8.73
C ASP A 116 -10.83 -1.53 -8.27
N VAL A 117 -11.06 -1.21 -6.99
CA VAL A 117 -10.54 -0.01 -6.32
C VAL A 117 -9.27 -0.35 -5.57
N GLY A 118 -8.19 0.37 -5.90
CA GLY A 118 -6.90 0.23 -5.24
C GLY A 118 -6.67 1.28 -4.18
N CYS A 119 -5.87 0.94 -3.16
CA CYS A 119 -5.25 1.88 -2.24
C CYS A 119 -3.75 1.59 -2.19
N SER A 120 -2.92 2.61 -2.39
CA SER A 120 -1.48 2.40 -2.56
C SER A 120 -0.63 3.44 -1.85
N THR A 121 0.53 3.00 -1.33
CA THR A 121 1.60 3.89 -0.84
C THR A 121 2.59 4.27 -1.96
N THR A 122 2.10 4.39 -3.20
CA THR A 122 2.87 4.91 -4.33
C THR A 122 2.59 6.40 -4.49
N ASN A 123 3.40 7.09 -5.30
CA ASN A 123 3.32 8.55 -5.46
C ASN A 123 2.51 9.01 -6.68
N ARG A 124 1.85 8.10 -7.40
CA ARG A 124 1.14 8.39 -8.65
C ARG A 124 -0.11 7.53 -8.76
N ASN A 125 -1.22 8.16 -9.12
CA ASN A 125 -2.52 7.49 -9.22
C ASN A 125 -3.34 7.89 -10.46
N PHE A 126 -2.67 8.19 -11.58
CA PHE A 126 -3.35 8.49 -12.84
C PHE A 126 -4.18 7.30 -13.34
N ILE A 127 -5.27 7.58 -14.08
CA ILE A 127 -6.10 6.54 -14.72
C ILE A 127 -5.21 5.57 -15.50
N GLY A 128 -5.38 4.28 -15.24
CA GLY A 128 -4.69 3.25 -16.00
C GLY A 128 -3.26 2.95 -15.51
N LYS A 129 -2.76 3.67 -14.50
CA LYS A 129 -1.36 3.61 -14.07
C LYS A 129 -0.93 2.21 -13.63
N VAL A 130 -1.81 1.52 -12.91
CA VAL A 130 -1.54 0.22 -12.28
C VAL A 130 -2.32 -0.93 -12.93
N GLY A 131 -2.99 -0.68 -14.04
CA GLY A 131 -3.84 -1.65 -14.74
C GLY A 131 -4.82 -0.95 -15.68
N LYS A 132 -5.30 -1.61 -16.73
CA LYS A 132 -6.21 -0.99 -17.72
C LYS A 132 -7.52 -0.54 -17.04
N GLY A 133 -7.80 0.76 -17.08
CA GLY A 133 -9.01 1.34 -16.46
C GLY A 133 -8.98 1.33 -14.92
N SER A 134 -7.80 1.20 -14.31
CA SER A 134 -7.62 1.23 -12.86
C SER A 134 -7.78 2.64 -12.29
N HIS A 135 -8.34 2.69 -11.08
CA HIS A 135 -8.42 3.86 -10.20
C HIS A 135 -7.74 3.51 -8.87
N THR A 136 -6.83 4.36 -8.39
CA THR A 136 -5.96 4.10 -7.23
C THR A 136 -5.80 5.29 -6.29
#